data_AF-A0A929CCW4-F1
#
_entry.id   AF-A0A929CCW4-F1
#
_cell.length_a   1.000
_cell.length_b   1.000
_cell.length_c   1.000
_cell.angle_alpha   90.00
_cell.angle_beta   90.00
_cell.angle_gamma   90.00
#
_symmetry.space_group_name_H-M   'P 1'
#
loop_
_entity.id
_entity.type
_entity.pdbx_description
1 polymer ?
#
loop_
_entity_poly.entity_id
_entity_poly.type
_entity_poly.pdbx_seq_one_letter_code
_entity_poly.pdbx_strand_id
1 'polypeptide(L)'
;AIALLVIFIYIAIRFRKWQFGLSGLVALLHDSLIIIGIFSIFYNILPFSMEIDQAFIAAILTIIGYSINDTVIIFDRIREFSGLYPKKDMRENMNAALNSTLARTLNTSGTTIMVLLAIFLFGGEVIRGFAFALLMGILIGTYSSLFTASPIAYDLLGGDRKLKGVPTKMIKQVQKKKKK
;
A
#
# COMPACT_ATOMS: atom_id res chain seq x y z
N ALA A 1 17.53 -6.53 -0.86
CA ALA A 1 18.19 -5.22 -0.62
C ALA A 1 18.26 -4.34 -1.88
N ILE A 2 18.91 -4.80 -2.95
CA ILE A 2 19.09 -4.01 -4.19
C ILE A 2 17.75 -3.57 -4.81
N ALA A 3 16.76 -4.46 -4.90
CA ALA A 3 15.44 -4.13 -5.43
C ALA A 3 14.77 -2.96 -4.66
N LEU A 4 14.75 -3.02 -3.32
CA LEU A 4 14.19 -1.95 -2.47
C LEU A 4 14.91 -0.61 -2.68
N LEU A 5 16.23 -0.64 -2.89
CA LEU A 5 17.05 0.55 -3.10
C LEU A 5 16.78 1.19 -4.48
N VAL A 6 16.67 0.38 -5.53
CA VAL A 6 16.32 0.85 -6.89
C VAL A 6 14.91 1.45 -6.92
N ILE A 7 13.95 0.81 -6.25
CA ILE A 7 12.58 1.30 -6.10
C ILE A 7 12.56 2.62 -5.34
N PHE A 8 13.29 2.70 -4.23
CA PHE A 8 13.40 3.92 -3.45
C PHE A 8 13.96 5.07 -4.29
N ILE A 9 15.02 4.83 -5.08
CA ILE A 9 15.57 5.82 -6.01
C ILE A 9 14.54 6.21 -7.08
N TYR A 10 13.83 5.24 -7.67
CA TYR A 10 12.79 5.51 -8.67
C TYR A 10 11.69 6.42 -8.11
N ILE A 11 11.16 6.11 -6.92
CA ILE A 11 10.12 6.91 -6.26
C ILE A 11 10.70 8.27 -5.82
N ALA A 12 11.91 8.32 -5.27
CA ALA A 12 12.55 9.56 -4.85
C ALA A 12 12.73 10.55 -6.02
N ILE A 13 13.17 10.06 -7.18
CA ILE A 13 13.31 10.86 -8.41
C ILE A 13 11.93 11.26 -8.95
N ARG A 14 10.95 10.34 -8.96
CA ARG A 14 9.59 10.58 -9.49
C ARG A 14 8.81 11.61 -8.67
N PHE A 15 8.99 11.65 -7.34
CA PHE A 15 8.09 12.37 -6.45
C PHE A 15 8.63 13.70 -5.89
N ARG A 16 9.92 14.02 -6.02
CA ARG A 16 10.64 15.20 -5.44
C ARG A 16 10.54 15.33 -3.91
N LYS A 17 9.46 14.83 -3.29
CA LYS A 17 9.18 14.79 -1.86
C LYS A 17 9.50 13.40 -1.33
N TRP A 18 10.54 13.31 -0.49
CA TRP A 18 10.99 12.05 0.10
C TRP A 18 9.97 11.36 1.00
N GLN A 19 8.96 12.10 1.51
CA GLN A 19 7.90 11.55 2.36
C GLN A 19 7.14 10.40 1.69
N PHE A 20 6.84 10.52 0.39
CA PHE A 20 6.17 9.46 -0.37
C PHE A 20 7.08 8.23 -0.52
N GLY A 21 8.37 8.44 -0.83
CA GLY A 21 9.36 7.35 -0.91
C GLY A 21 9.50 6.58 0.40
N LEU A 22 9.59 7.29 1.53
CA LEU A 22 9.68 6.66 2.86
C LEU A 22 8.41 5.90 3.22
N SER A 23 7.22 6.47 2.94
CA SER A 23 5.94 5.81 3.21
C SER A 23 5.78 4.50 2.43
N GLY A 24 6.12 4.52 1.14
CA GLY A 24 6.10 3.33 0.30
C GLY A 24 7.12 2.27 0.75
N LEU A 25 8.31 2.69 1.17
CA LEU A 25 9.32 1.77 1.69
C LEU A 25 8.86 1.09 2.98
N VAL A 26 8.26 1.83 3.92
CA VAL A 26 7.73 1.25 5.17
C VAL A 26 6.60 0.26 4.88
N ALA A 27 5.71 0.58 3.94
CA ALA A 27 4.65 -0.34 3.50
C ALA A 27 5.23 -1.64 2.93
N LEU A 28 6.26 -1.57 2.08
CA LEU A 28 6.93 -2.76 1.54
C LEU A 28 7.62 -3.62 2.58
N LEU A 29 8.24 -2.98 3.58
CA LEU A 29 8.84 -3.71 4.70
C LEU A 29 7.76 -4.43 5.50
N HIS A 30 6.64 -3.76 5.77
CA HIS A 30 5.48 -4.37 6.41
C HIS A 30 4.96 -5.58 5.61
N ASP A 31 4.78 -5.45 4.29
CA ASP A 31 4.28 -6.53 3.44
C ASP A 31 5.20 -7.76 3.47
N SER A 32 6.51 -7.51 3.30
CA SER A 32 7.52 -8.57 3.28
C SER A 32 7.61 -9.29 4.63
N LEU A 33 7.55 -8.55 5.73
CA LEU A 33 7.58 -9.12 7.08
C LEU A 33 6.36 -10.00 7.36
N ILE A 34 5.16 -9.59 6.94
CA ILE A 34 3.95 -10.39 7.14
C ILE A 34 4.03 -11.69 6.34
N ILE A 35 4.49 -11.66 5.09
CA ILE A 35 4.58 -12.87 4.26
C ILE A 35 5.60 -13.85 4.87
N ILE A 36 6.76 -13.36 5.28
CA ILE A 36 7.77 -14.20 5.97
C ILE A 36 7.19 -14.76 7.28
N GLY A 37 6.46 -13.94 8.05
CA GLY A 37 5.81 -14.37 9.29
C GLY A 37 4.77 -15.47 9.05
N ILE A 38 3.92 -15.33 8.02
CA ILE A 38 2.96 -16.36 7.62
C ILE A 38 3.68 -17.64 7.23
N PHE A 39 4.72 -17.55 6.39
CA PHE A 39 5.48 -18.73 5.97
C PHE A 39 6.15 -19.44 7.15
N SER A 40 6.65 -18.67 8.12
CA SER A 40 7.27 -19.22 9.33
C SER A 40 6.26 -19.89 10.26
N ILE A 41 5.08 -19.30 10.49
CA ILE A 41 4.06 -19.84 11.40
C ILE A 41 3.40 -21.08 10.80
N PHE A 42 3.08 -21.04 9.51
CA PHE A 42 2.31 -22.09 8.84
C PHE A 42 3.16 -23.21 8.24
N TYR A 43 4.48 -23.17 8.42
CA TYR A 43 5.43 -24.14 7.85
C TYR A 43 5.04 -25.61 8.08
N ASN A 44 4.62 -25.97 9.30
CA ASN A 44 4.23 -27.34 9.67
C ASN A 44 2.71 -27.56 9.75
N ILE A 45 1.90 -26.55 9.44
CA ILE A 45 0.45 -26.59 9.67
C ILE A 45 -0.30 -26.91 8.37
N LEU A 46 0.19 -26.40 7.23
CA LEU A 46 -0.49 -26.52 5.95
C LEU A 46 -0.04 -27.78 5.19
N PRO A 47 -0.93 -28.42 4.40
CA PRO A 47 -0.66 -29.68 3.71
C PRO A 47 0.15 -29.52 2.42
N PHE A 48 0.94 -28.45 2.29
CA PHE A 48 1.73 -28.14 1.10
C PHE A 48 3.09 -27.52 1.47
N SER A 49 4.07 -27.63 0.58
CA SER A 49 5.44 -27.18 0.84
C SER A 49 5.50 -25.66 1.04
N MET A 50 5.88 -25.25 2.25
CA MET A 50 6.11 -23.86 2.65
C MET A 50 7.61 -23.56 2.74
N GLU A 51 8.39 -24.13 1.81
CA GLU A 51 9.84 -23.97 1.79
C GLU A 51 10.25 -22.59 1.29
N ILE A 52 11.31 -22.05 1.89
CA ILE A 52 11.94 -20.81 1.44
C ILE A 52 12.99 -21.19 0.39
N ASP A 53 12.53 -21.39 -0.83
CA ASP A 53 13.34 -21.78 -1.98
C ASP A 53 13.51 -20.63 -2.99
N GLN A 54 14.06 -20.94 -4.18
CA GLN A 54 14.21 -19.95 -5.23
C GLN A 54 12.87 -19.42 -5.75
N ALA A 55 11.82 -20.27 -5.79
CA ALA A 55 10.48 -19.86 -6.19
C ALA A 55 9.88 -18.87 -5.18
N PHE A 56 10.10 -19.08 -3.88
CA PHE A 56 9.70 -18.14 -2.84
C PHE A 56 10.36 -16.76 -3.02
N ILE A 57 11.67 -16.71 -3.31
CA ILE A 57 12.37 -15.44 -3.57
C ILE A 57 11.78 -14.73 -4.80
N ALA A 58 11.46 -15.47 -5.86
CA ALA A 58 10.80 -14.92 -7.05
C ALA A 58 9.38 -14.39 -6.73
N ALA A 59 8.63 -15.07 -5.85
CA ALA A 59 7.33 -14.60 -5.38
C ALA A 59 7.45 -13.27 -4.64
N ILE A 60 8.38 -13.15 -3.68
CA ILE A 60 8.62 -11.90 -2.94
C ILE A 60 8.97 -10.75 -3.89
N LEU A 61 9.84 -10.99 -4.88
CA LEU A 61 10.20 -9.96 -5.86
C LEU A 61 8.97 -9.48 -6.66
N THR A 62 8.11 -10.42 -7.05
CA THR A 62 6.85 -10.13 -7.76
C THR A 62 5.90 -9.31 -6.91
N ILE A 63 5.73 -9.68 -5.63
CA ILE A 63 4.85 -9.01 -4.68
C ILE A 63 5.33 -7.58 -4.42
N ILE A 64 6.63 -7.36 -4.27
CA ILE A 64 7.21 -6.02 -4.14
C ILE A 64 6.82 -5.18 -5.35
N GLY A 65 7.02 -5.69 -6.57
CA GLY A 65 6.65 -4.99 -7.81
C GLY A 65 5.17 -4.63 -7.86
N TYR A 66 4.30 -5.55 -7.44
CA TYR A 66 2.86 -5.35 -7.39
C TYR A 66 2.45 -4.27 -6.37
N SER A 67 2.96 -4.36 -5.14
CA SER A 67 2.66 -3.43 -4.05
C SER A 67 3.12 -2.01 -4.35
N ILE A 68 4.29 -1.85 -4.98
CA ILE A 68 4.78 -0.53 -5.43
C ILE A 68 3.93 0.05 -6.54
N ASN A 69 3.51 -0.76 -7.51
CA ASN A 69 2.68 -0.28 -8.60
C ASN A 69 1.39 0.36 -8.05
N ASP A 70 0.73 -0.31 -7.10
CA ASP A 70 -0.47 0.21 -6.45
C ASP A 70 -0.16 1.50 -5.65
N THR A 71 0.91 1.48 -4.86
CA THR A 71 1.34 2.62 -4.04
C THR A 71 1.66 3.86 -4.89
N VAL A 72 2.35 3.71 -6.03
CA VAL A 72 2.71 4.80 -6.93
C VAL A 72 1.47 5.43 -7.57
N ILE A 73 0.50 4.61 -8.00
CA ILE A 73 -0.77 5.12 -8.57
C ILE A 73 -1.53 5.95 -7.53
N ILE A 74 -1.60 5.46 -6.30
CA ILE A 74 -2.28 6.17 -5.18
C ILE A 74 -1.55 7.49 -4.87
N PHE A 75 -0.22 7.47 -4.78
CA PHE A 75 0.58 8.66 -4.48
C PHE A 75 0.53 9.71 -5.60
N ASP A 76 0.54 9.28 -6.87
CA ASP A 76 0.35 10.19 -8.00
C ASP A 76 -1.03 10.87 -7.91
N ARG A 77 -2.09 10.10 -7.58
CA ARG A 77 -3.43 10.67 -7.41
C ARG A 77 -3.54 11.62 -6.22
N ILE A 78 -2.93 11.30 -5.09
CA ILE A 78 -2.89 12.19 -3.90
C ILE A 78 -2.23 13.54 -4.26
N ARG A 79 -1.14 13.49 -5.03
CA ARG A 79 -0.45 14.70 -5.49
C ARG A 79 -1.28 15.51 -6.47
N GLU A 80 -1.93 14.84 -7.41
CA GLU A 80 -2.84 15.48 -8.37
C GLU A 80 -3.98 16.21 -7.64
N PHE A 81 -4.67 15.54 -6.72
CA PHE A 81 -5.77 16.15 -5.94
C PHE A 81 -5.29 17.32 -5.08
N SER A 82 -4.10 17.19 -4.48
CA SER A 82 -3.48 18.29 -3.71
C SER A 82 -3.14 19.51 -4.58
N GLY A 83 -2.84 19.29 -5.86
CA GLY A 83 -2.57 20.35 -6.84
C GLY A 83 -3.84 20.99 -7.42
N LEU A 84 -4.85 20.16 -7.73
CA LEU A 84 -6.15 20.61 -8.27
C LEU A 84 -6.99 21.36 -7.23
N TYR A 85 -6.92 20.93 -5.96
CA TYR A 85 -7.71 21.49 -4.87
C TYR A 85 -6.83 21.97 -3.70
N PRO A 86 -5.99 22.99 -3.91
CA PRO A 86 -5.02 23.44 -2.90
C PRO A 86 -5.67 24.09 -1.67
N LYS A 87 -6.95 24.48 -1.77
CA LYS A 87 -7.73 25.08 -0.67
C LYS A 87 -8.44 24.04 0.20
N LYS A 88 -8.55 22.78 -0.25
CA LYS A 88 -9.15 21.71 0.54
C LYS A 88 -8.19 21.21 1.61
N ASP A 89 -8.76 20.63 2.66
CA ASP A 89 -7.94 20.00 3.68
C ASP A 89 -7.17 18.80 3.09
N MET A 90 -5.96 18.56 3.58
CA MET A 90 -5.12 17.45 3.08
C MET A 90 -5.84 16.11 3.26
N ARG A 91 -6.58 15.93 4.36
CA ARG A 91 -7.33 14.70 4.62
C ARG A 91 -8.46 14.51 3.61
N GLU A 92 -9.15 15.59 3.23
CA GLU A 92 -10.21 15.54 2.23
C GLU A 92 -9.63 15.18 0.86
N ASN A 93 -8.51 15.79 0.47
CA ASN A 93 -7.82 15.49 -0.79
C ASN A 93 -7.32 14.05 -0.84
N MET A 94 -6.72 13.55 0.25
CA MET A 94 -6.25 12.17 0.32
C MET A 94 -7.40 11.16 0.29
N ASN A 95 -8.48 11.42 1.01
CA ASN A 95 -9.65 10.53 0.98
C ASN A 95 -10.28 10.50 -0.43
N ALA A 96 -10.42 11.65 -1.09
CA ALA A 96 -10.95 11.69 -2.45
C ALA A 96 -10.03 10.98 -3.45
N ALA A 97 -8.71 11.14 -3.32
CA ALA A 97 -7.74 10.42 -4.12
C ALA A 97 -7.86 8.90 -3.94
N LEU A 98 -7.89 8.41 -2.70
CA LEU A 98 -8.02 6.99 -2.38
C LEU A 98 -9.29 6.39 -2.97
N ASN A 99 -10.44 7.07 -2.81
CA ASN A 99 -11.70 6.60 -3.38
C ASN A 99 -11.66 6.54 -4.92
N SER A 100 -10.98 7.48 -5.58
CA SER A 100 -10.86 7.46 -7.05
C SER A 100 -9.94 6.36 -7.59
N THR A 101 -8.97 5.88 -6.80
CA THR A 101 -8.04 4.81 -7.21
C THR A 101 -8.50 3.43 -6.77
N LEU A 102 -9.36 3.33 -5.75
CA LEU A 102 -9.79 2.08 -5.13
C LEU A 102 -10.31 1.05 -6.14
N ALA A 103 -11.25 1.44 -7.01
CA ALA A 103 -11.82 0.53 -8.00
C ALA A 103 -10.78 -0.04 -8.97
N ARG A 104 -9.80 0.79 -9.38
CA ARG A 104 -8.71 0.35 -10.26
C ARG A 104 -7.78 -0.63 -9.56
N THR A 105 -7.35 -0.29 -8.33
CA THR A 105 -6.45 -1.11 -7.54
C THR A 105 -7.07 -2.47 -7.23
N LEU A 106 -8.33 -2.49 -6.79
CA LEU A 106 -9.07 -3.73 -6.53
C LEU A 106 -9.31 -4.56 -7.79
N ASN A 107 -9.55 -3.93 -8.95
CA ASN A 107 -9.76 -4.68 -10.18
C ASN A 107 -8.47 -5.35 -10.67
N THR A 108 -7.34 -4.64 -10.62
CA THR A 108 -6.04 -5.20 -10.99
C THR A 108 -5.70 -6.37 -10.06
N SER A 109 -5.83 -6.19 -8.75
CA SER A 109 -5.51 -7.25 -7.77
C SER A 109 -6.49 -8.39 -7.83
N GLY A 110 -7.78 -8.12 -7.96
CA GLY A 110 -8.84 -9.12 -8.07
C GLY A 110 -8.67 -10.04 -9.29
N THR A 111 -8.38 -9.47 -10.46
CA THR A 111 -8.11 -10.28 -11.67
C THR A 111 -6.88 -11.17 -11.50
N THR A 112 -5.83 -10.66 -10.85
CA THR A 112 -4.61 -11.44 -10.57
C THR A 112 -4.88 -12.56 -9.55
N ILE A 113 -5.66 -12.25 -8.49
CA ILE A 113 -6.08 -13.23 -7.48
C ILE A 113 -6.90 -14.34 -8.12
N MET A 114 -7.79 -14.05 -9.08
CA MET A 114 -8.55 -15.10 -9.77
C MET A 114 -7.63 -16.11 -10.48
N VAL A 115 -6.58 -15.62 -11.17
CA VAL A 115 -5.60 -16.50 -11.82
C VAL A 115 -4.82 -17.31 -10.79
N LEU A 116 -4.35 -16.67 -9.72
CA LEU A 116 -3.61 -17.35 -8.66
C LEU A 116 -4.45 -18.38 -7.91
N LEU A 117 -5.75 -18.12 -7.74
CA LEU A 117 -6.68 -19.05 -7.11
C LEU A 117 -6.83 -20.32 -7.97
N ALA A 118 -6.95 -20.18 -9.29
CA ALA A 118 -6.97 -21.33 -10.19
C ALA A 118 -5.66 -22.14 -10.08
N ILE A 119 -4.50 -21.46 -10.08
CA ILE A 119 -3.20 -22.13 -9.90
C ILE A 119 -3.09 -22.80 -8.54
N PHE A 120 -3.58 -22.17 -7.47
CA PHE A 120 -3.52 -22.73 -6.12
C PHE A 120 -4.37 -24.01 -5.97
N LEU A 121 -5.58 -24.01 -6.53
CA LEU A 121 -6.50 -25.14 -6.47
C LEU A 121 -6.04 -26.32 -7.34
N PHE A 122 -5.64 -26.03 -8.59
CA PHE A 122 -5.31 -27.06 -9.58
C PHE A 122 -3.80 -27.35 -9.70
N GLY A 123 -2.94 -26.59 -9.03
CA GLY A 123 -1.50 -26.76 -9.05
C GLY A 123 -1.01 -27.91 -8.16
N GLY A 124 0.18 -28.44 -8.50
CA GLY A 124 0.91 -29.43 -7.71
C GLY A 124 1.58 -28.83 -6.45
N GLU A 125 2.19 -29.68 -5.63
CA GLU A 125 2.70 -29.31 -4.29
C GLU A 125 3.66 -28.11 -4.31
N VAL A 126 4.66 -28.13 -5.21
CA VAL A 126 5.66 -27.06 -5.34
C VAL A 126 5.04 -25.72 -5.78
N ILE A 127 4.15 -25.76 -6.78
CA ILE A 127 3.52 -24.55 -7.33
C ILE A 127 2.48 -23.99 -6.37
N ARG A 128 1.86 -24.83 -5.54
CA ARG A 128 0.85 -24.41 -4.57
C ARG A 128 1.45 -23.50 -3.50
N GLY A 129 2.64 -23.82 -2.97
CA GLY A 129 3.37 -22.94 -2.04
C GLY A 129 3.73 -21.58 -2.67
N PHE A 130 4.20 -21.60 -3.92
CA PHE A 130 4.49 -20.38 -4.69
C PHE A 130 3.24 -19.53 -4.94
N ALA A 131 2.13 -20.14 -5.39
CA ALA A 131 0.86 -19.45 -5.63
C ALA A 131 0.28 -18.89 -4.33
N PHE A 132 0.44 -19.60 -3.21
CA PHE A 132 0.05 -19.12 -1.89
C PHE A 132 0.84 -17.87 -1.47
N ALA A 133 2.17 -17.86 -1.69
CA ALA A 133 3.01 -16.67 -1.44
C ALA A 133 2.49 -15.46 -2.22
N LEU A 134 2.25 -15.62 -3.52
CA LEU A 134 1.73 -14.54 -4.37
C LEU A 134 0.34 -14.09 -3.94
N LEU A 135 -0.56 -15.02 -3.61
CA LEU A 135 -1.93 -14.71 -3.23
C LEU A 135 -1.98 -13.89 -1.93
N MET A 136 -1.24 -14.32 -0.90
CA MET A 136 -1.12 -13.57 0.34
C MET A 136 -0.44 -12.22 0.11
N GLY A 137 0.63 -12.19 -0.69
CA GLY A 137 1.35 -10.94 -0.94
C GLY A 137 0.53 -9.90 -1.70
N ILE A 138 -0.26 -10.30 -2.69
CA ILE A 138 -1.16 -9.36 -3.39
C ILE A 138 -2.25 -8.86 -2.45
N LEU A 139 -2.87 -9.74 -1.65
CA LEU A 139 -3.88 -9.32 -0.67
C LEU A 139 -3.32 -8.29 0.33
N ILE A 140 -2.15 -8.60 0.91
CA ILE A 140 -1.49 -7.72 1.88
C ILE A 140 -1.03 -6.42 1.20
N GLY A 141 -0.43 -6.48 0.02
CA GLY A 141 0.07 -5.31 -0.70
C GLY A 141 -1.04 -4.36 -1.17
N THR A 142 -2.15 -4.90 -1.68
CA THR A 142 -3.35 -4.12 -2.03
C THR A 142 -3.92 -3.42 -0.80
N TYR A 143 -4.02 -4.10 0.34
CA TYR A 143 -4.43 -3.47 1.59
C TYR A 143 -3.43 -2.40 2.07
N SER A 144 -2.15 -2.75 2.08
CA SER A 144 -1.07 -1.93 2.65
C SER A 144 -0.86 -0.63 1.87
N SER A 145 -0.95 -0.66 0.54
CA SER A 145 -0.85 0.55 -0.29
C SER A 145 -1.94 1.59 0.03
N LEU A 146 -3.16 1.14 0.33
CA LEU A 146 -4.30 2.00 0.67
C LEU A 146 -4.31 2.42 2.14
N PHE A 147 -4.08 1.48 3.06
CA PHE A 147 -4.35 1.66 4.50
C PHE A 147 -3.09 1.80 5.36
N THR A 148 -1.91 1.46 4.84
CA THR A 148 -0.63 1.64 5.54
C THR A 148 0.17 2.77 4.92
N ALA A 149 0.43 2.73 3.61
CA ALA A 149 1.27 3.71 2.93
C ALA A 149 0.66 5.13 2.94
N SER A 150 -0.65 5.24 2.76
CA SER A 150 -1.33 6.53 2.66
C SER A 150 -1.42 7.29 3.99
N PRO A 151 -1.80 6.68 5.13
CA PRO A 151 -1.73 7.35 6.43
C PRO A 151 -0.30 7.74 6.82
N ILE A 152 0.69 6.89 6.57
CA ILE A 152 2.10 7.24 6.82
C ILE A 152 2.50 8.48 5.99
N ALA A 153 2.07 8.54 4.74
CA ALA A 153 2.31 9.71 3.89
C ALA A 153 1.63 10.97 4.44
N TYR A 154 0.39 10.86 4.96
CA TYR A 154 -0.32 11.96 5.60
C TYR A 154 0.46 12.52 6.80
N ASP A 155 0.93 11.63 7.68
CA ASP A 155 1.67 11.99 8.89
C ASP A 155 3.01 12.65 8.56
N LEU A 156 3.76 12.09 7.60
CA LEU A 156 5.05 12.62 7.15
C LEU A 156 4.91 13.97 6.42
N LEU A 157 3.80 14.20 5.72
CA LEU A 157 3.48 15.49 5.09
C LEU A 157 3.02 16.54 6.10
N GLY A 158 2.88 16.18 7.38
CA GLY A 158 2.53 17.10 8.46
C GLY A 158 1.03 17.35 8.60
N GLY A 159 0.19 16.35 8.29
CA GLY A 159 -1.28 16.42 8.27
C GLY A 159 -1.92 17.24 9.39
N ASP A 160 -1.54 16.99 10.65
CA ASP A 160 -2.10 17.71 11.81
C ASP A 160 -1.34 18.99 12.21
N ARG A 161 -0.14 19.25 11.67
CA ARG A 161 0.66 20.43 12.04
C ARG A 161 0.06 21.73 11.51
N LYS A 162 -0.79 21.68 10.46
CA LYS A 162 -1.58 22.85 10.03
C LYS A 162 -2.83 23.12 10.88
N LEU A 163 -3.35 22.13 11.62
CA LEU A 163 -4.54 22.31 12.46
C LEU A 163 -4.23 22.87 13.86
N LYS A 164 -3.00 22.68 14.36
CA LYS A 164 -2.56 23.31 15.62
C LYS A 164 -2.39 24.84 15.55
N GLY A 165 -2.45 25.44 14.35
CA GLY A 165 -2.40 26.88 14.15
C GLY A 165 -3.76 27.59 14.11
N VAL A 166 -4.88 26.85 14.12
CA VAL A 166 -6.22 27.46 14.13
C VAL A 166 -6.66 27.65 15.58
N PRO A 167 -6.73 28.88 16.12
CA PRO A 167 -7.14 29.08 17.50
C PRO A 167 -8.53 28.49 17.71
N THR A 168 -8.68 27.65 18.75
CA THR A 168 -9.89 26.89 19.11
C THR A 168 -11.17 27.76 19.18
N LYS A 169 -11.02 29.08 19.33
CA LYS A 169 -12.10 30.07 19.26
C LYS A 169 -12.78 30.11 17.88
N MET A 170 -12.05 29.90 16.79
CA MET A 170 -12.57 29.96 15.41
C MET A 170 -13.41 28.73 15.06
N ILE A 171 -13.01 27.54 15.54
CA ILE A 171 -13.78 26.28 15.38
C ILE A 171 -15.14 26.40 16.08
N LYS A 172 -15.18 26.99 17.28
CA LYS A 172 -16.43 27.23 18.01
C LYS A 172 -17.36 28.24 17.31
N GLN A 173 -16.83 29.23 16.60
CA GLN A 173 -17.64 30.20 15.85
C GLN A 173 -18.25 29.61 14.57
N VAL A 174 -17.50 28.79 13.82
CA VAL A 174 -18.02 28.11 12.63
C VAL A 174 -19.11 27.08 13.00
N GLN A 175 -18.94 26.37 14.12
CA GLN A 175 -19.96 25.44 14.62
C GLN A 175 -21.22 26.14 15.15
N LYS A 176 -21.10 27.33 15.74
CA LYS A 176 -22.27 28.14 16.12
C LYS A 176 -23.03 28.69 14.91
N LYS A 177 -22.33 29.04 13.82
CA LYS A 177 -22.96 29.54 12.59
C LYS A 177 -23.70 28.47 11.79
N LYS A 178 -23.33 27.19 11.93
CA LYS A 178 -24.06 26.06 11.33
C LYS A 178 -25.29 25.59 12.13
N LYS A 179 -25.45 26.07 13.37
CA LYS A 179 -26.57 25.72 14.27
C LYS A 179 -27.63 26.83 14.39
N LYS A 180 -27.47 27.94 13.68
CA LYS A 180 -28.50 28.95 13.42
C LYS A 180 -28.88 28.88 11.96
#